data_AF-A0A842MGG7-F1
#
_entry.id   AF-A0A842MGG7-F1
#
_cell.length_a   1.000
_cell.length_b   1.000
_cell.length_c   1.000
_cell.angle_alpha   90.00
_cell.angle_beta   90.00
_cell.angle_gamma   90.00
#
_symmetry.space_group_name_H-M   'P 1'
#
loop_
_entity.id
_entity.type
_entity.pdbx_description
1 polymer ?
#
loop_
_entity_poly.entity_id
_entity_poly.type
_entity_poly.pdbx_seq_one_letter_code
_entity_poly.pdbx_strand_id
1 'polypeptide(L)'
;MSFEEDARKKLERYIAATERVFRTMEVLFPEDASLRKQAKENLRLSRIYFEDSKYYFGKQDYITALVCIAYCEGIIDACRNMGWLRYEWTFGATPN
;
A
#
# COMPACT_ATOMS: atom_id res chain seq x y z
N MET A 1 -20.54 -7.19 16.30
CA MET A 1 -19.82 -5.98 15.85
C MET A 1 -20.57 -5.42 14.65
N SER A 2 -20.61 -4.09 14.49
CA SER A 2 -21.21 -3.49 13.28
C SER A 2 -20.28 -3.63 12.10
N PHE A 3 -20.82 -3.66 10.88
CA PHE A 3 -20.05 -3.72 9.65
C PHE A 3 -18.99 -2.61 9.55
N GLU A 4 -19.34 -1.38 9.97
CA GLU A 4 -18.42 -0.25 9.97
C GLU A 4 -17.23 -0.46 10.93
N GLU A 5 -17.47 -1.04 12.10
CA GLU A 5 -16.42 -1.34 13.08
C GLU A 5 -15.45 -2.42 12.55
N ASP A 6 -15.97 -3.40 11.80
CA ASP A 6 -15.15 -4.41 11.12
C ASP A 6 -14.30 -3.77 10.01
N ALA A 7 -14.91 -2.91 9.20
CA ALA A 7 -14.22 -2.18 8.13
C ALA A 7 -13.11 -1.28 8.69
N ARG A 8 -13.39 -0.53 9.76
CA ARG A 8 -12.44 0.33 10.47
C ARG A 8 -11.22 -0.46 10.95
N LYS A 9 -11.43 -1.54 11.71
CA LYS A 9 -10.34 -2.39 12.23
C LYS A 9 -9.50 -3.02 11.13
N LYS A 10 -10.14 -3.46 10.05
CA LYS A 10 -9.43 -4.04 8.89
C LYS A 10 -8.56 -2.99 8.22
N LEU A 11 -9.09 -1.79 8.03
CA LEU A 11 -8.41 -0.69 7.38
C LEU A 11 -7.23 -0.16 8.22
N GLU A 12 -7.37 -0.07 9.55
CA GLU A 12 -6.25 0.25 10.46
C GLU A 12 -5.07 -0.71 10.28
N ARG A 13 -5.36 -2.01 10.16
CA ARG A 13 -4.32 -3.04 9.93
C ARG A 13 -3.65 -2.88 8.56
N TYR A 14 -4.42 -2.62 7.51
CA TYR A 14 -3.89 -2.46 6.16
C TYR A 14 -3.06 -1.19 6.00
N ILE A 15 -3.55 -0.07 6.54
CA ILE A 15 -2.79 1.20 6.57
C ILE A 15 -1.48 1.01 7.32
N ALA A 16 -1.49 0.41 8.51
CA ALA A 16 -0.27 0.19 9.29
C ALA A 16 0.73 -0.76 8.58
N ALA A 17 0.23 -1.83 7.95
CA ALA A 17 1.07 -2.75 7.18
C ALA A 17 1.69 -2.07 5.96
N THR A 18 0.88 -1.34 5.19
CA THR A 18 1.33 -0.60 4.00
C THR A 18 2.30 0.52 4.36
N GLU A 19 2.07 1.24 5.46
CA GLU A 19 3.01 2.24 5.97
C GLU A 19 4.38 1.64 6.28
N ARG A 20 4.39 0.48 6.94
CA ARG A 20 5.64 -0.25 7.20
C ARG A 20 6.34 -0.64 5.90
N VAL A 21 5.61 -1.16 4.92
CA VAL A 21 6.15 -1.49 3.60
C VAL A 21 6.77 -0.26 2.94
N PHE A 22 6.10 0.90 2.92
CA PHE A 22 6.69 2.14 2.39
C PHE A 22 7.94 2.61 3.13
N ARG A 23 8.06 2.32 4.43
CA ARG A 23 9.23 2.66 5.23
C ARG A 23 10.41 1.71 5.00
N THR A 24 10.15 0.42 4.77
CA THR A 24 11.19 -0.61 4.70
C THR A 24 11.49 -1.10 3.29
N MET A 25 10.68 -0.74 2.29
CA MET A 25 10.90 -1.18 0.91
C MET A 25 12.23 -0.68 0.37
N GLU A 26 12.93 -1.58 -0.31
CA GLU A 26 14.05 -1.26 -1.17
C GLU A 26 13.54 -1.06 -2.61
N VAL A 27 14.00 -0.01 -3.27
CA VAL A 27 13.63 0.33 -4.64
C VAL A 27 14.73 -0.10 -5.60
N LEU A 28 14.40 -1.02 -6.51
CA LEU A 28 15.30 -1.69 -7.43
C LEU A 28 14.94 -1.30 -8.86
N PHE A 29 15.16 -0.03 -9.23
CA PHE A 29 14.74 0.43 -10.56
C PHE A 29 15.51 -0.27 -11.68
N PRO A 30 14.82 -0.72 -12.74
CA PRO A 30 15.45 -1.38 -13.88
C PRO A 30 16.37 -0.41 -14.64
N GLU A 31 17.38 -0.95 -15.32
CA GLU A 31 18.31 -0.15 -16.13
C GLU A 31 17.62 0.51 -17.32
N ASP A 32 16.73 -0.23 -17.99
CA ASP A 32 15.93 0.27 -19.10
C ASP A 32 15.14 1.53 -18.71
N ALA A 33 15.32 2.60 -19.50
CA ALA A 33 14.76 3.91 -19.20
C ALA A 33 13.22 3.93 -19.23
N SER A 34 12.60 3.15 -20.13
CA SER A 34 11.14 3.05 -20.26
C SER A 34 10.55 2.33 -19.05
N LEU A 35 11.13 1.18 -18.68
CA LEU A 35 10.71 0.43 -17.51
C LEU A 35 10.95 1.22 -16.22
N ARG A 36 12.05 1.97 -16.13
CA ARG A 36 12.34 2.84 -14.98
C ARG A 36 11.29 3.93 -14.81
N LYS A 37 10.85 4.54 -15.92
CA LYS A 37 9.77 5.53 -15.91
C LYS A 37 8.47 4.91 -15.42
N GLN A 38 8.12 3.72 -15.91
CA GLN A 38 6.93 2.99 -15.48
C GLN A 38 6.99 2.60 -14.00
N ALA A 39 8.14 2.11 -13.51
CA ALA A 39 8.34 1.77 -12.11
C ALA A 39 8.18 2.99 -11.19
N LYS A 40 8.76 4.14 -11.57
CA LYS A 40 8.59 5.40 -10.83
C LYS A 40 7.14 5.85 -10.79
N GLU A 41 6.43 5.75 -11.92
CA GLU A 41 5.04 6.17 -11.99
C GLU A 41 4.12 5.26 -11.15
N ASN A 42 4.32 3.94 -11.21
CA ASN A 42 3.56 3.01 -10.36
C ASN A 42 3.84 3.25 -8.87
N LEU A 43 5.10 3.49 -8.48
CA LEU A 43 5.43 3.84 -7.09
C LEU A 43 4.84 5.19 -6.67
N ARG A 44 4.72 6.16 -7.58
CA ARG A 44 4.04 7.43 -7.33
C ARG A 44 2.55 7.23 -7.13
N LEU A 45 1.90 6.44 -8.00
CA LEU A 45 0.48 6.11 -7.91
C LEU A 45 0.17 5.36 -6.60
N SER A 46 0.96 4.35 -6.22
CA SER A 46 0.72 3.65 -4.96
C SER A 46 0.77 4.58 -3.75
N ARG A 47 1.70 5.53 -3.72
CA ARG A 47 1.74 6.56 -2.66
C ARG A 47 0.50 7.45 -2.64
N ILE A 48 -0.02 7.84 -3.81
CA ILE A 48 -1.26 8.63 -3.89
C ILE A 48 -2.43 7.84 -3.30
N TYR A 49 -2.62 6.60 -3.73
CA TYR A 49 -3.72 5.78 -3.22
C TYR A 49 -3.59 5.44 -1.73
N PHE A 50 -2.36 5.38 -1.20
CA PHE A 50 -2.13 5.27 0.24
C PHE A 50 -2.58 6.54 0.99
N GLU A 51 -2.24 7.73 0.48
CA GLU A 51 -2.72 8.99 1.05
C GLU A 51 -4.25 9.13 0.94
N ASP A 52 -4.84 8.73 -0.20
CA ASP A 52 -6.29 8.72 -0.39
C ASP A 52 -6.96 7.79 0.63
N SER A 53 -6.41 6.59 0.85
CA SER A 53 -6.91 5.68 1.89
C SER A 53 -6.91 6.33 3.27
N LYS A 54 -5.83 7.03 3.65
CA LYS A 54 -5.77 7.74 4.94
C LYS A 54 -6.76 8.90 5.01
N TYR A 55 -6.92 9.62 3.90
CA TYR A 55 -7.87 10.73 3.77
C TYR A 55 -9.31 10.24 4.00
N TYR A 56 -9.76 9.22 3.27
CA TYR A 56 -11.11 8.67 3.40
C TYR A 56 -11.34 7.97 4.75
N PHE A 57 -10.32 7.33 5.32
CA PHE A 57 -10.37 6.82 6.69
C PHE A 57 -10.66 7.95 7.70
N GLY A 58 -9.97 9.09 7.59
CA GLY A 58 -10.22 10.26 8.43
C GLY A 58 -11.61 10.89 8.26
N LYS A 59 -12.28 10.61 7.12
CA LYS A 59 -13.67 11.01 6.86
C LYS A 59 -14.71 9.96 7.30
N GLN A 60 -14.26 8.86 7.91
CA GLN A 60 -15.09 7.69 8.26
C GLN A 60 -15.74 7.00 7.04
N ASP A 61 -15.26 7.30 5.83
CA ASP A 61 -15.65 6.57 4.61
C ASP A 61 -14.75 5.35 4.45
N TYR A 62 -15.05 4.31 5.23
CA TYR A 62 -14.22 3.11 5.31
C TYR A 62 -14.27 2.26 4.03
N ILE A 63 -15.34 2.34 3.24
CA ILE A 63 -15.47 1.57 2.00
C ILE A 63 -14.57 2.16 0.92
N THR A 64 -14.65 3.47 0.70
CA THR A 64 -13.77 4.13 -0.26
C THR A 64 -12.30 3.97 0.15
N ALA A 65 -12.00 4.11 1.44
CA ALA A 65 -10.64 3.90 1.94
C ALA A 65 -10.13 2.46 1.75
N LEU A 66 -10.98 1.44 1.93
CA LEU A 66 -10.63 0.05 1.63
C LEU A 66 -10.34 -0.17 0.14
N VAL A 67 -11.10 0.48 -0.76
CA VAL A 67 -10.83 0.43 -2.20
C VAL A 67 -9.47 1.07 -2.53
N CYS A 68 -9.19 2.24 -1.94
CA CYS A 68 -7.92 2.93 -2.12
C CYS A 68 -6.72 2.10 -1.64
N ILE A 69 -6.78 1.53 -0.43
CA ILE A 69 -5.66 0.74 0.11
C ILE A 69 -5.45 -0.55 -0.67
N ALA A 70 -6.51 -1.23 -1.10
CA ALA A 70 -6.40 -2.45 -1.91
C ALA A 70 -5.76 -2.17 -3.27
N TYR A 71 -6.08 -1.04 -3.90
CA TYR A 71 -5.44 -0.62 -5.14
C TYR A 71 -3.96 -0.26 -4.95
N CYS A 72 -3.63 0.45 -3.86
CA CYS A 72 -2.25 0.72 -3.45
C CYS A 72 -1.43 -0.57 -3.27
N GLU A 73 -1.93 -1.50 -2.45
CA GLU A 73 -1.27 -2.78 -2.16
C GLU A 73 -1.08 -3.62 -3.45
N GLY A 74 -2.09 -3.66 -4.32
CA GLY A 74 -2.01 -4.36 -5.61
C GLY A 74 -0.93 -3.80 -6.54
N ILE A 75 -0.77 -2.48 -6.63
CA ILE A 75 0.32 -1.86 -7.41
C ILE A 75 1.68 -2.24 -6.82
N ILE A 76 1.82 -2.19 -5.49
CA ILE A 76 3.08 -2.50 -4.81
C ILE A 76 3.48 -3.97 -5.03
N ASP A 77 2.54 -4.90 -4.90
CA ASP A 77 2.75 -6.33 -5.18
C ASP A 77 3.09 -6.59 -6.65
N ALA A 78 2.45 -5.89 -7.59
CA ALA A 78 2.81 -5.97 -9.01
C ALA A 78 4.25 -5.49 -9.25
N CYS A 79 4.65 -4.36 -8.63
CA CYS A 79 6.02 -3.85 -8.74
C CYS A 79 7.05 -4.81 -8.12
N ARG A 80 6.72 -5.49 -7.02
CA ARG A 80 7.56 -6.55 -6.43
C ARG A 80 7.72 -7.71 -7.40
N ASN A 81 6.63 -8.17 -8.01
CA ASN A 81 6.65 -9.27 -8.99
C ASN A 81 7.52 -8.94 -10.22
N MET A 82 7.51 -7.68 -10.65
CA MET A 82 8.39 -7.19 -11.74
C MET A 82 9.85 -6.97 -11.30
N GLY A 83 10.19 -7.22 -10.04
CA GLY A 83 11.53 -7.03 -9.49
C GLY A 83 11.92 -5.58 -9.22
N TRP A 84 10.96 -4.64 -9.26
CA TRP A 84 11.21 -3.21 -9.05
C TRP A 84 11.26 -2.81 -7.58
N LEU A 85 10.71 -3.65 -6.70
CA LEU A 85 10.66 -3.44 -5.26
C LEU A 85 11.04 -4.72 -4.52
N ARG A 86 11.65 -4.56 -3.34
CA ARG A 86 11.85 -5.65 -2.37
C ARG A 86 11.35 -5.20 -1.01
N TYR A 87 10.46 -5.97 -0.41
CA TYR A 87 9.92 -5.76 0.94
C TYR A 87 9.27 -7.05 1.44
N GLU A 88 8.87 -7.08 2.71
CA GLU A 88 8.04 -8.14 3.27
C GLU A 88 6.78 -7.58 3.91
N TRP A 89 5.68 -8.31 3.73
CA TRP A 89 4.43 -8.03 4.42
C TRP A 89 4.51 -8.56 5.85
N THR A 90 4.22 -7.72 6.84
CA THR A 90 4.04 -8.18 8.23
C THR A 90 2.60 -7.94 8.67
N PHE A 91 1.68 -8.75 8.17
CA PHE A 91 0.32 -8.77 8.69
C PHE A 91 0.29 -9.53 10.02
N GLY A 92 0.73 -8.90 11.11
CA GLY A 92 0.56 -9.44 12.47
C GLY A 92 1.76 -10.15 13.11
N ALA A 93 3.00 -9.94 12.64
CA ALA A 93 4.17 -10.27 13.47
C ALA A 93 4.35 -9.16 14.52
N THR A 94 3.99 -9.44 15.77
CA THR A 94 4.48 -8.66 16.91
C THR A 94 6.01 -8.58 16.83
N PRO A 95 6.62 -7.40 17.03
CA PRO A 95 8.05 -7.37 17.34
C PRO A 95 8.26 -8.21 18.61
N ASN A 96 9.14 -9.21 18.54
CA ASN A 96 9.66 -9.88 19.73
C ASN A 96 10.43 -8.89 20.61
#